data_AF-A0A4Y2SY37-F1
#
_entry.id   AF-A0A4Y2SY37-F1
#
_cell.length_a   1.000
_cell.length_b   1.000
_cell.length_c   1.000
_cell.angle_alpha   90.00
_cell.angle_beta   90.00
_cell.angle_gamma   90.00
#
_symmetry.space_group_name_H-M   'P 1'
#
loop_
_entity.id
_entity.type
_entity.pdbx_description
1 polymer ?
#
loop_
_entity_poly.entity_id
_entity_poly.type
_entity_poly.pdbx_seq_one_letter_code
_entity_poly.pdbx_strand_id
1 'polypeptide(L)'
;MSKDKSITLHWIPAHTGIQGNETADSYAKKATTKPYIENIPKKSFKQLKNAISNVQIQIWQERWASPTTKNGRHTEKLIPAVSIHTKKFSHFIVQFLSGHGRFPAYFVRFGRSLNIKCPSGAVGDTLHYVVNCPFTEKYAKKLIYDKDNLSTILNREENLGLLHSIYQEVNNLVPQV
;
A
#
# COMPACT_ATOMS: atom_id res chain seq x y z
N MET A 1 -22.04 -23.48 6.18
CA MET A 1 -20.80 -24.19 5.82
C MET A 1 -20.91 -24.59 4.36
N SER A 2 -20.05 -24.06 3.49
CA SER A 2 -19.99 -24.51 2.08
C SER A 2 -19.33 -25.89 2.06
N LYS A 3 -19.99 -26.91 1.49
CA LYS A 3 -19.34 -28.19 1.24
C LYS A 3 -18.21 -27.97 0.23
N ASP A 4 -17.02 -28.48 0.51
CA ASP A 4 -15.95 -28.53 -0.48
C ASP A 4 -16.43 -29.39 -1.66
N LYS A 5 -16.63 -28.73 -2.80
CA LYS A 5 -16.96 -29.40 -4.06
C LYS A 5 -15.66 -29.60 -4.82
N SER A 6 -15.27 -30.85 -5.02
CA SER A 6 -14.23 -31.19 -5.98
C SER A 6 -14.75 -30.95 -7.39
N ILE A 7 -14.06 -30.12 -8.17
CA ILE A 7 -14.40 -29.82 -9.56
C ILE A 7 -13.20 -30.23 -10.41
N THR A 8 -13.43 -31.11 -11.39
CA THR A 8 -12.42 -31.50 -12.38
C THR A 8 -12.80 -30.90 -13.73
N LEU A 9 -11.85 -30.20 -14.37
CA LEU A 9 -12.04 -29.60 -15.68
C LEU A 9 -11.42 -30.51 -16.75
N HIS A 10 -12.15 -30.74 -17.84
CA HIS A 10 -11.68 -31.51 -18.99
C HIS A 10 -11.83 -30.68 -20.26
N TRP A 11 -10.81 -30.70 -21.12
CA TRP A 11 -10.87 -30.12 -22.45
C TRP A 11 -11.33 -31.17 -23.45
N ILE A 12 -12.39 -30.86 -24.18
CA ILE A 12 -12.97 -31.76 -25.18
C ILE A 12 -12.93 -31.07 -26.54
N PRO A 13 -12.50 -31.77 -27.61
CA PRO A 13 -12.58 -31.23 -28.96
C PRO A 13 -14.02 -30.89 -29.36
N ALA A 14 -14.18 -29.83 -30.16
CA ALA A 14 -15.47 -29.42 -30.68
C ALA A 14 -16.07 -30.50 -31.61
N HIS A 15 -17.41 -30.52 -31.72
CA HIS A 15 -18.14 -31.39 -32.65
C HIS A 15 -17.91 -32.89 -32.46
N THR A 16 -17.69 -33.32 -31.22
CA THR A 16 -17.43 -34.73 -30.85
C THR A 16 -18.71 -35.54 -30.57
N GLY A 17 -19.90 -35.02 -30.86
CA GLY A 17 -21.15 -35.75 -30.62
C GLY A 17 -21.63 -35.74 -29.16
N ILE A 18 -20.95 -35.02 -28.25
CA ILE A 18 -21.35 -34.98 -26.84
C ILE A 18 -22.59 -34.11 -26.69
N GLN A 19 -23.74 -34.77 -26.54
CA GLN A 19 -25.06 -34.15 -26.48
C GLN A 19 -25.12 -32.93 -25.54
N GLY A 20 -24.53 -33.01 -24.34
CA GLY A 20 -24.52 -31.90 -23.38
C GLY A 20 -23.77 -30.67 -23.89
N ASN A 21 -22.63 -30.88 -24.56
CA ASN A 21 -21.83 -29.80 -25.14
C ASN A 21 -22.52 -29.19 -26.37
N GLU A 22 -23.06 -30.03 -27.25
CA GLU A 22 -23.80 -29.57 -28.44
C GLU A 22 -25.06 -28.79 -28.08
N THR A 23 -25.75 -29.23 -27.03
CA THR A 23 -26.91 -28.51 -26.48
C THR A 23 -26.50 -27.15 -25.92
N ALA A 24 -25.40 -27.09 -25.15
CA ALA A 24 -24.88 -25.84 -24.62
C ALA A 24 -24.46 -24.86 -25.73
N ASP A 25 -23.77 -25.36 -26.77
CA ASP A 25 -23.36 -24.57 -27.94
C ASP A 25 -24.57 -24.05 -28.74
N SER A 26 -25.58 -24.90 -28.97
CA SER A 26 -26.84 -24.49 -29.61
C SER A 26 -27.53 -23.36 -28.85
N TYR A 27 -27.61 -23.46 -27.51
CA TYR A 27 -28.18 -22.38 -26.69
C TYR A 27 -27.32 -21.11 -26.73
N ALA A 28 -26.00 -21.22 -26.66
CA ALA A 28 -25.11 -20.08 -26.77
C ALA A 28 -25.29 -19.36 -28.12
N LYS A 29 -25.38 -20.11 -29.22
CA LYS A 29 -25.62 -19.57 -30.57
C LYS A 29 -27.01 -18.94 -30.73
N LYS A 30 -28.05 -19.51 -30.09
CA LYS A 30 -29.39 -18.89 -30.05
C LYS A 30 -29.41 -17.62 -29.21
N ALA A 31 -28.54 -17.51 -28.20
CA ALA A 31 -28.47 -16.32 -27.37
C ALA A 31 -27.83 -15.13 -28.12
N THR A 32 -26.89 -15.36 -29.03
CA THR A 32 -26.21 -14.28 -29.78
C THR A 32 -27.11 -13.57 -30.78
N THR A 33 -28.22 -14.18 -31.20
CA THR A 33 -29.19 -13.55 -32.12
C THR A 33 -30.24 -12.72 -31.41
N LYS A 34 -30.28 -12.76 -30.07
CA LYS A 34 -31.26 -11.98 -29.31
C LYS A 34 -30.81 -10.52 -29.18
N PRO A 35 -31.70 -9.54 -29.42
CA PRO A 35 -31.34 -8.13 -29.33
C PRO A 35 -31.19 -7.62 -27.88
N TYR A 36 -31.54 -8.44 -26.87
CA TYR A 36 -31.45 -8.11 -25.46
C TYR A 36 -31.13 -9.34 -24.59
N ILE A 37 -30.60 -9.09 -23.40
CA ILE A 37 -30.30 -10.12 -22.39
C ILE A 37 -31.59 -10.43 -21.63
N GLU A 38 -32.08 -11.66 -21.75
CA GLU A 38 -33.33 -12.09 -21.10
C GLU A 38 -33.22 -12.23 -19.58
N ASN A 39 -32.06 -12.71 -19.08
CA ASN A 39 -31.86 -12.98 -17.67
C ASN A 39 -30.47 -12.53 -17.23
N ILE A 40 -30.42 -11.58 -16.30
CA ILE A 40 -29.17 -11.17 -15.66
C ILE A 40 -29.02 -11.99 -14.38
N PRO A 41 -27.99 -12.85 -14.26
CA PRO A 41 -27.78 -13.60 -13.03
C PRO A 41 -27.53 -12.65 -11.86
N LYS A 42 -28.16 -12.94 -10.71
CA LYS A 42 -27.95 -12.16 -9.49
C LYS A 42 -26.47 -12.23 -9.10
N LYS A 43 -25.93 -11.10 -8.64
CA LYS A 43 -24.57 -11.06 -8.09
C LYS A 43 -24.50 -11.99 -6.87
N SER A 44 -23.46 -12.81 -6.83
CA SER A 44 -23.12 -13.59 -5.64
C SER A 44 -22.80 -12.66 -4.47
N PHE A 45 -22.95 -13.16 -3.25
CA PHE A 45 -22.57 -12.40 -2.04
C PHE A 45 -21.10 -11.96 -2.07
N LYS A 46 -20.21 -12.78 -2.63
CA LYS A 46 -18.79 -12.44 -2.85
C LYS A 46 -18.62 -11.25 -3.79
N GLN A 47 -19.34 -11.22 -4.92
CA GLN A 47 -19.30 -10.10 -5.86
C GLN A 47 -19.84 -8.81 -5.22
N LEU A 48 -20.90 -8.91 -4.42
CA LEU A 48 -21.43 -7.76 -3.67
C LEU A 48 -20.40 -7.23 -2.65
N LYS A 49 -19.79 -8.13 -1.86
CA LYS A 49 -18.75 -7.75 -0.89
C LYS A 49 -17.55 -7.09 -1.57
N ASN A 50 -17.10 -7.63 -2.69
CA ASN A 50 -16.01 -7.03 -3.48
C ASN A 50 -16.39 -5.66 -4.02
N ALA A 51 -17.61 -5.49 -4.53
CA ALA A 51 -18.08 -4.19 -5.01
C ALA A 51 -18.09 -3.14 -3.90
N ILE A 52 -18.58 -3.50 -2.70
CA ILE A 52 -18.56 -2.61 -1.53
C ILE A 52 -17.12 -2.27 -1.14
N SER A 53 -16.24 -3.26 -1.06
CA SER A 53 -14.82 -3.05 -0.71
C SER A 53 -14.12 -2.11 -1.70
N ASN A 54 -14.43 -2.22 -2.99
CA ASN A 54 -13.85 -1.35 -4.01
C ASN A 54 -14.31 0.11 -3.84
N VAL A 55 -15.60 0.33 -3.57
CA VAL A 55 -16.13 1.67 -3.28
C VAL A 55 -15.50 2.24 -2.01
N GLN A 56 -15.34 1.44 -0.96
CA GLN A 56 -14.69 1.87 0.28
C GLN A 56 -13.23 2.28 0.06
N ILE A 57 -12.46 1.51 -0.70
CA ILE A 57 -11.07 1.83 -1.04
C ILE A 57 -11.02 3.13 -1.86
N GLN A 58 -11.93 3.32 -2.82
CA GLN A 58 -11.99 4.54 -3.62
C GLN A 58 -12.25 5.78 -2.75
N ILE A 59 -13.29 5.74 -1.90
CA ILE A 59 -13.60 6.84 -0.98
C ILE A 59 -12.42 7.12 -0.05
N TRP A 60 -11.74 6.07 0.43
CA TRP A 60 -10.56 6.24 1.26
C TRP A 60 -9.40 6.88 0.49
N GLN A 61 -9.13 6.45 -0.74
CA GLN A 61 -8.10 7.04 -1.60
C GLN A 61 -8.39 8.51 -1.90
N GLU A 62 -9.64 8.87 -2.20
CA GLU A 62 -10.04 10.25 -2.47
C GLU A 62 -9.77 11.15 -1.25
N ARG A 63 -10.13 10.70 -0.05
CA ARG A 63 -9.83 11.43 1.20
C ARG A 63 -8.34 11.49 1.49
N TRP A 64 -7.62 10.39 1.19
CA TRP A 64 -6.20 10.26 1.44
C TRP A 64 -5.37 11.18 0.55
N ALA A 65 -5.71 11.29 -0.73
CA ALA A 65 -5.06 12.18 -1.69
C ALA A 65 -5.59 13.62 -1.63
N SER A 66 -6.65 13.88 -0.87
CA SER A 66 -7.25 15.22 -0.82
C SER A 66 -6.30 16.26 -0.20
N PRO A 67 -6.07 17.41 -0.86
CA PRO A 67 -5.22 18.47 -0.34
C PRO A 67 -5.82 19.17 0.89
N THR A 68 -7.12 19.01 1.15
CA THR A 68 -7.78 19.58 2.34
C THR A 68 -7.50 18.78 3.62
N THR A 69 -7.05 17.52 3.48
CA THR A 69 -6.67 16.66 4.61
C THR A 69 -5.33 17.11 5.18
N LYS A 70 -5.34 17.78 6.34
CA LYS A 70 -4.12 18.28 6.99
C LYS A 70 -3.26 17.20 7.63
N ASN A 71 -3.88 16.11 8.09
CA ASN A 71 -3.19 15.04 8.81
C ASN A 71 -2.62 13.99 7.85
N GLY A 72 -1.56 13.29 8.30
CA GLY A 72 -0.99 12.16 7.58
C GLY A 72 -0.24 12.50 6.29
N ARG A 73 -0.02 13.79 5.97
CA ARG A 73 0.66 14.22 4.73
C ARG A 73 2.07 13.67 4.58
N HIS A 74 2.78 13.50 5.69
CA HIS A 74 4.09 12.85 5.68
C HIS A 74 4.00 11.38 5.25
N THR A 75 3.06 10.64 5.82
CA THR A 75 2.82 9.24 5.47
C THR A 75 2.33 9.08 4.04
N GLU A 76 1.51 10.00 3.55
CA GLU A 76 0.97 9.96 2.18
C GLU A 76 2.08 10.07 1.12
N LYS A 77 3.12 10.89 1.34
CA LYS A 77 4.31 10.93 0.46
C LYS A 77 5.02 9.57 0.32
N LEU A 78 4.97 8.75 1.37
CA LEU A 78 5.65 7.45 1.43
C LEU A 78 4.70 6.30 1.05
N ILE A 79 3.40 6.46 1.29
CA ILE A 79 2.35 5.49 0.97
C ILE A 79 1.19 6.27 0.32
N PRO A 80 1.31 6.60 -0.97
CA PRO A 80 0.30 7.41 -1.67
C PRO A 80 -0.96 6.62 -2.00
N ALA A 81 -0.85 5.30 -2.14
CA ALA A 81 -1.98 4.41 -2.41
C ALA A 81 -2.43 3.70 -1.13
N VAL A 82 -3.71 3.83 -0.80
CA VAL A 82 -4.33 3.09 0.30
C VAL A 82 -4.48 1.61 -0.05
N SER A 83 -4.48 0.75 0.96
CA SER A 83 -4.69 -0.68 0.78
C SER A 83 -5.39 -1.30 1.97
N ILE A 84 -6.27 -2.27 1.71
CA ILE A 84 -6.88 -3.13 2.73
C ILE A 84 -5.89 -4.19 3.25
N HIS A 85 -4.79 -4.43 2.52
CA HIS A 85 -3.78 -5.38 2.94
C HIS A 85 -2.83 -4.71 3.92
N THR A 86 -2.88 -5.14 5.18
CA THR A 86 -1.96 -4.66 6.20
C THR A 86 -0.56 -5.18 5.93
N LYS A 87 0.38 -4.28 5.62
CA LYS A 87 1.81 -4.59 5.64
C LYS A 87 2.29 -4.57 7.10
N LYS A 88 3.00 -5.62 7.51
CA LYS A 88 3.63 -5.68 8.83
C LYS A 88 4.99 -5.02 8.74
N PHE A 89 5.16 -3.94 9.48
CA PHE A 89 6.43 -3.24 9.63
C PHE A 89 6.88 -3.29 11.07
N SER A 90 8.19 -3.17 11.29
CA SER A 90 8.75 -2.97 12.62
C SER A 90 8.27 -1.64 13.23
N HIS A 91 8.35 -1.51 14.55
CA HIS A 91 7.94 -0.27 15.24
C HIS A 91 8.69 0.97 14.71
N PHE A 92 9.98 0.82 14.36
CA PHE A 92 10.80 1.93 13.88
C PHE A 92 10.39 2.37 12.47
N ILE A 93 10.04 1.43 11.57
CA ILE A 93 9.53 1.78 10.24
C ILE A 93 8.20 2.50 10.39
N VAL A 94 7.31 2.03 11.28
CA VAL A 94 6.03 2.72 11.55
C VAL A 94 6.26 4.15 12.05
N GLN A 95 7.24 4.36 12.94
CA GLN A 95 7.64 5.69 13.41
C GLN A 95 8.16 6.57 12.25
N PHE A 96 9.07 6.04 11.43
CA PHE A 96 9.56 6.72 10.24
C PHE A 96 8.42 7.13 9.28
N LEU A 97 7.51 6.20 8.98
CA LEU A 97 6.37 6.43 8.08
C LEU A 97 5.39 7.47 8.60
N SER A 98 5.24 7.58 9.92
CA SER A 98 4.33 8.55 10.56
C SER A 98 5.01 9.88 10.89
N GLY A 99 6.33 9.99 10.71
CA GLY A 99 7.08 11.16 11.15
C GLY A 99 7.08 11.26 12.69
N HIS A 100 6.93 10.12 13.37
CA HIS A 100 6.90 9.99 14.82
C HIS A 100 8.19 9.38 15.33
N GLY A 101 8.42 9.46 16.63
CA GLY A 101 9.58 8.87 17.29
C GLY A 101 10.60 9.92 17.71
N ARG A 102 11.86 9.51 17.84
CA ARG A 102 12.93 10.36 18.40
C ARG A 102 13.54 11.27 17.33
N PHE A 103 12.70 12.12 16.74
CA PHE A 103 13.09 13.13 15.77
C PHE A 103 12.90 14.53 16.37
N PRO A 104 13.87 15.45 16.25
CA PRO A 104 13.72 16.83 16.73
C PRO A 104 12.42 17.52 16.26
N ALA A 105 12.05 17.35 14.99
CA ALA A 105 10.81 17.88 14.45
C ALA A 105 9.55 17.35 15.15
N TYR A 106 9.55 16.07 15.53
CA TYR A 106 8.46 15.47 16.30
C TYR A 106 8.41 16.02 17.73
N PHE A 107 9.55 16.13 18.42
CA PHE A 107 9.59 16.63 19.79
C PHE A 107 9.09 18.07 19.91
N VAL A 108 9.47 18.95 18.97
CA VAL A 108 8.94 20.32 18.94
C VAL A 108 7.43 20.34 18.69
N ARG A 109 6.94 19.53 17.74
CA ARG A 109 5.51 19.45 17.43
C ARG A 109 4.65 19.04 18.65
N PHE A 110 5.21 18.24 19.56
CA PHE A 110 4.53 17.77 20.77
C PHE A 110 4.98 18.50 22.05
N GLY A 111 5.70 19.62 21.94
CA GLY A 111 6.08 20.44 23.10
C GLY A 111 7.09 19.78 24.05
N ARG A 112 7.85 18.78 23.59
CA ARG A 112 8.88 18.08 24.38
C ARG A 112 10.28 18.70 24.25
N SER A 113 10.48 19.57 23.26
CA SER A 113 11.73 20.26 23.02
C SER A 113 11.45 21.60 22.34
N LEU A 114 12.36 22.56 22.47
CA LEU A 114 12.36 23.81 21.70
C LEU A 114 13.29 23.75 20.48
N ASN A 115 14.15 22.73 20.40
CA ASN A 115 15.11 22.58 19.31
C ASN A 115 14.57 21.63 18.23
N ILE A 116 14.25 22.18 17.06
CA ILE A 116 13.77 21.43 15.89
C ILE A 116 14.91 20.87 15.03
N LYS A 117 16.17 21.25 15.32
CA LYS A 117 17.29 21.04 14.42
C LYS A 117 18.02 19.73 14.71
N CYS A 118 18.48 19.11 13.62
CA CYS A 118 19.55 18.12 13.62
C CYS A 118 20.88 18.79 14.02
N PRO A 119 21.88 18.05 14.55
CA PRO A 119 23.23 18.60 14.78
C PRO A 119 23.89 19.25 13.55
N SER A 120 23.44 18.91 12.33
CA SER A 120 23.88 19.56 11.08
C SER A 120 23.30 20.97 10.87
N GLY A 121 22.36 21.41 11.71
CA GLY A 121 21.68 22.70 11.62
C GLY A 121 20.38 22.70 10.81
N ALA A 122 20.12 21.67 10.00
CA ALA A 122 18.86 21.50 9.27
C ALA A 122 17.72 21.00 10.17
N VAL A 123 16.48 21.02 9.68
CA VAL A 123 15.32 20.44 10.40
C VAL A 123 15.51 18.94 10.59
N GLY A 124 15.46 18.48 11.84
CA GLY A 124 15.60 17.07 12.19
C GLY A 124 14.30 16.29 12.01
N ASP A 125 13.82 16.19 10.77
CA ASP A 125 12.70 15.31 10.40
C ASP A 125 13.19 13.99 9.79
N THR A 126 12.28 13.04 9.63
CA THR A 126 12.58 11.71 9.08
C THR A 126 13.20 11.75 7.68
N LEU A 127 12.74 12.65 6.80
CA LEU A 127 13.22 12.69 5.42
C LEU A 127 14.62 13.30 5.34
N HIS A 128 14.93 14.30 6.18
CA HIS A 128 16.28 14.82 6.31
C HIS A 128 17.29 13.70 6.58
N TYR A 129 17.00 12.80 7.53
CA TYR A 129 17.88 11.68 7.86
C TYR A 129 18.01 10.62 6.77
N VAL A 130 17.11 10.61 5.79
CA VAL A 130 17.16 9.66 4.66
C VAL A 130 17.78 10.29 3.41
N VAL A 131 17.61 11.59 3.21
CA VAL A 131 17.96 12.25 1.94
C VAL A 131 19.20 13.13 2.06
N ASN A 132 19.37 13.85 3.18
CA ASN A 132 20.25 15.03 3.23
C ASN A 132 21.22 15.06 4.44
N CYS A 133 21.06 14.20 5.43
CA CYS A 133 21.81 14.31 6.67
C CYS A 133 23.23 13.73 6.54
N PRO A 134 24.29 14.51 6.86
CA PRO A 134 25.66 14.01 6.78
C PRO A 134 25.94 12.88 7.79
N PHE A 135 25.25 12.86 8.93
CA PHE A 135 25.48 11.86 9.98
C PHE A 135 24.94 10.46 9.63
N THR A 136 23.92 10.39 8.78
CA THR A 136 23.29 9.12 8.33
C THR A 136 23.69 8.76 6.90
N GLU A 137 24.54 9.57 6.27
CA GLU A 137 24.90 9.48 4.85
C GLU A 137 25.47 8.10 4.47
N LYS A 138 26.23 7.49 5.39
CA LYS A 138 26.85 6.15 5.22
C LYS A 138 25.84 5.04 4.91
N TYR A 139 24.60 5.18 5.39
CA TYR A 139 23.50 4.26 5.12
C TYR A 139 22.58 4.81 4.02
N ALA A 140 22.29 6.11 4.06
CA ALA A 140 21.39 6.76 3.10
C ALA A 140 21.83 6.59 1.64
N LYS A 141 23.14 6.69 1.35
CA LYS A 141 23.70 6.47 0.00
C LYS A 141 23.48 5.06 -0.56
N LYS A 142 23.17 4.08 0.30
CA LYS A 142 22.94 2.68 -0.09
C LYS A 142 21.47 2.38 -0.38
N LEU A 143 20.56 3.31 -0.05
CA LEU A 143 19.14 3.14 -0.32
C LEU A 143 18.88 3.19 -1.82
N ILE A 144 18.06 2.27 -2.32
CA ILE A 144 17.68 2.20 -3.73
C ILE A 144 16.22 2.60 -3.86
N TYR A 145 16.00 3.81 -4.36
CA TYR A 145 14.66 4.38 -4.58
C TYR A 145 14.73 5.50 -5.62
N ASP A 146 13.58 5.84 -6.18
CA ASP A 146 13.40 7.01 -7.03
C ASP A 146 13.33 8.27 -6.16
N LYS A 147 14.26 9.21 -6.36
CA LYS A 147 14.32 10.44 -5.57
C LYS A 147 13.14 11.37 -5.81
N ASP A 148 12.52 11.29 -6.99
CA ASP A 148 11.33 12.06 -7.34
C ASP A 148 10.05 11.34 -6.85
N ASN A 149 10.16 10.07 -6.44
CA ASN A 149 9.06 9.28 -5.88
C ASN A 149 9.49 8.50 -4.63
N LEU A 150 9.45 9.19 -3.48
CA LEU A 150 9.83 8.65 -2.17
C LEU A 150 9.09 7.37 -1.77
N SER A 151 7.89 7.11 -2.30
CA SER A 151 7.13 5.89 -1.99
C SER A 151 7.87 4.60 -2.36
N THR A 152 8.76 4.69 -3.36
CA THR A 152 9.55 3.56 -3.84
C THR A 152 10.58 3.06 -2.82
N ILE A 153 10.89 3.85 -1.79
CA ILE A 153 11.83 3.46 -0.73
C ILE A 153 11.37 2.19 0.01
N LEU A 154 10.06 1.95 0.09
CA LEU A 154 9.48 0.80 0.80
C LEU A 154 9.31 -0.45 -0.08
N ASN A 155 9.65 -0.36 -1.36
CA ASN A 155 9.44 -1.46 -2.31
C ASN A 155 10.51 -2.55 -2.20
N ARG A 156 11.62 -2.28 -1.51
CA ARG A 156 12.75 -3.18 -1.34
C ARG A 156 12.95 -3.51 0.14
N GLU A 157 13.09 -4.79 0.43
CA GLU A 157 13.29 -5.25 1.81
C GLU A 157 14.66 -4.82 2.35
N GLU A 158 15.67 -4.74 1.48
CA GLU A 158 17.02 -4.28 1.82
C GLU A 158 17.01 -2.83 2.33
N ASN A 159 16.11 -1.99 1.80
CA ASN A 159 15.94 -0.63 2.29
C ASN A 159 15.41 -0.60 3.73
N LEU A 160 14.59 -1.58 4.15
CA LEU A 160 14.08 -1.63 5.53
C LEU A 160 15.21 -1.84 6.54
N GLY A 161 16.20 -2.67 6.19
CA GLY A 161 17.40 -2.86 7.00
C GLY A 161 18.24 -1.59 7.11
N LEU A 162 18.44 -0.88 5.99
CA LEU A 162 19.17 0.39 5.98
C LEU A 162 18.45 1.50 6.74
N LEU A 163 17.12 1.59 6.62
CA LEU A 163 16.29 2.51 7.39
C LEU A 163 16.39 2.23 8.89
N HIS A 164 16.56 0.97 9.30
CA HIS A 164 16.82 0.62 10.70
C HIS A 164 18.15 1.19 11.17
N SER A 165 19.21 1.03 10.39
CA SER A 165 20.54 1.55 10.73
C SER A 165 20.55 3.08 10.80
N ILE A 166 19.83 3.75 9.90
CA ILE A 166 19.60 5.21 9.97
C ILE A 166 18.91 5.56 11.29
N TYR A 167 17.84 4.86 11.64
CA TYR A 167 17.11 5.09 12.89
C TYR A 167 17.99 4.91 14.14
N GLN A 168 18.83 3.88 14.18
CA GLN A 168 19.78 3.67 15.28
C GLN A 168 20.77 4.83 15.41
N GLU A 169 21.31 5.31 14.29
CA GLU A 169 22.20 6.46 14.27
C GLU A 169 21.50 7.72 14.80
N VAL A 170 20.27 7.99 14.34
CA VAL A 170 19.47 9.14 14.81
C VAL A 170 19.22 9.05 16.31
N ASN A 171 18.89 7.88 16.85
CA ASN A 171 18.68 7.69 18.27
C ASN A 171 19.90 8.03 19.12
N ASN A 172 21.10 7.81 18.60
CA ASN A 172 22.35 8.17 19.27
C ASN A 172 22.65 9.68 19.20
N LEU A 173 22.20 10.36 18.14
CA LEU A 173 22.39 11.79 17.94
C LEU A 173 21.42 12.65 18.76
N VAL A 174 20.20 12.17 18.95
CA VAL A 174 19.11 12.95 19.56
C VAL A 174 19.11 12.74 21.08
N PRO A 175 19.20 13.81 21.90
CA PRO A 175 19.24 13.72 23.35
C PRO A 175 18.12 12.88 23.95
N GLN A 176 18.37 12.23 25.10
CA GLN A 176 17.31 11.58 25.86
C GLN A 176 16.41 12.65 26.50
N VAL A 177 15.18 12.77 25.97
CA VAL A 177 14.11 13.69 26.38
C VAL A 177 12.85 12.90 26.69
#